data_AF-A0A7S0TEF0-F1
#
_entry.id   AF-A0A7S0TEF0-F1
#
_cell.length_a   1.000
_cell.length_b   1.000
_cell.length_c   1.000
_cell.angle_alpha   90.00
_cell.angle_beta   90.00
_cell.angle_gamma   90.00
#
_symmetry.space_group_name_H-M   'P 1'
#
loop_
_entity.id
_entity.type
_entity.pdbx_description
1 polymer ?
#
loop_
_entity_poly.entity_id
_entity_poly.type
_entity_poly.pdbx_seq_one_letter_code
_entity_poly.pdbx_strand_id
1 'polypeptide(L)'
;NNGDADAAPFIAWIGPHAPHCPATPAQWYASHFAADGAPRTATYNKHVEDHHAFVSNNPIMNNATVSAVDQLWRDRLRSLLSVDDLVSAIVAVLDAYPSVNDNTYVVYTSDHGYHLGQYRVPCHKTLPYETDIRVPLYLRGPRIKAASVSNALVSNIDILPTFLSLAGIEYDAQTYDGRTWTDFLWQSEGNTDDNLDTDEQWRDTLLIQYQSQETDDVSHCSIWYPSINGSVVPGQKVRPKADDERHIKWMVDSNSQNNWRALRKLNDSAHENWMYIEMIHHDWSNASFAAPIFYEFYDLNADP
;
A
#
# COMPACT_ATOMS: atom_id res chain seq x y z
N ASN A 1 -4.74 -1.02 -48.96
CA ASN A 1 -3.42 -1.26 -48.33
C ASN A 1 -2.92 0.00 -47.67
N ASN A 2 -3.31 0.13 -46.40
CA ASN A 2 -2.65 0.72 -45.23
C ASN A 2 -3.78 0.88 -44.19
N GLY A 3 -4.30 -0.26 -43.73
CA GLY A 3 -5.24 -0.28 -42.61
C GLY A 3 -4.43 -0.04 -41.35
N ASP A 4 -4.83 0.95 -40.57
CA ASP A 4 -4.18 1.42 -39.35
C ASP A 4 -3.83 0.25 -38.42
N ALA A 5 -2.55 -0.14 -38.41
CA ALA A 5 -1.99 -0.89 -37.30
C ALA A 5 -1.97 -0.06 -36.00
N ASP A 6 -2.15 1.27 -36.10
CA ASP A 6 -2.19 2.24 -35.00
C ASP A 6 -3.56 2.33 -34.28
N ALA A 7 -4.57 1.56 -34.70
CA ALA A 7 -5.93 1.58 -34.11
C ALA A 7 -6.22 0.41 -33.15
N ALA A 8 -5.23 -0.44 -32.84
CA ALA A 8 -5.43 -1.57 -31.94
C ALA A 8 -5.57 -1.11 -30.47
N PRO A 9 -6.52 -1.66 -29.69
CA PRO A 9 -6.56 -1.45 -28.24
C PRO A 9 -5.25 -1.88 -27.59
N PHE A 10 -4.79 -1.12 -26.60
CA PHE A 10 -3.55 -1.42 -25.87
C PHE A 10 -3.75 -1.31 -24.36
N ILE A 11 -2.83 -1.94 -23.62
CA ILE A 11 -2.61 -1.71 -22.20
C ILE A 11 -1.17 -1.24 -22.01
N ALA A 12 -0.98 -0.13 -21.30
CA ALA A 12 0.33 0.36 -20.92
C ALA A 12 0.49 0.23 -19.40
N TRP A 13 1.30 -0.73 -18.96
CA TRP A 13 1.64 -0.91 -17.55
C TRP A 13 2.91 -0.13 -17.21
N ILE A 14 2.78 0.89 -16.37
CA ILE A 14 3.89 1.79 -16.00
C ILE A 14 4.09 1.70 -14.49
N GLY A 15 5.04 0.87 -14.06
CA GLY A 15 5.34 0.63 -12.65
C GLY A 15 6.72 1.15 -12.26
N PRO A 16 6.86 2.44 -11.89
CA PRO A 16 8.13 2.95 -11.38
C PRO A 16 8.49 2.28 -10.04
N HIS A 17 9.78 2.06 -9.78
CA HIS A 17 10.26 1.53 -8.50
C HIS A 17 10.11 2.55 -7.36
N ALA A 18 10.22 3.85 -7.64
CA ALA A 18 10.05 4.89 -6.64
C ALA A 18 8.60 4.90 -6.10
N PRO A 19 8.39 5.16 -4.80
CA PRO A 19 9.36 5.60 -3.79
C PRO A 19 9.94 4.45 -2.94
N HIS A 20 10.01 3.21 -3.48
CA HIS A 20 10.57 2.07 -2.75
C HIS A 20 12.03 2.32 -2.34
N CYS A 21 12.48 1.66 -1.26
CA CYS A 21 13.88 1.73 -0.85
C CYS A 21 14.83 1.08 -1.89
N PRO A 22 16.04 1.61 -2.11
CA PRO A 22 16.52 2.91 -1.63
C PRO A 22 15.79 4.06 -2.34
N ALA A 23 15.14 4.94 -1.57
CA ALA A 23 14.34 6.05 -2.08
C ALA A 23 15.24 7.20 -2.55
N THR A 24 15.98 6.98 -3.64
CA THR A 24 17.02 7.90 -4.08
C THR A 24 16.39 9.01 -4.92
N PRO A 25 16.43 10.28 -4.48
CA PRO A 25 15.82 11.37 -5.24
C PRO A 25 16.66 11.77 -6.45
N ALA A 26 16.00 12.30 -7.48
CA ALA A 26 16.69 13.01 -8.55
C ALA A 26 17.45 14.23 -7.97
N GLN A 27 18.61 14.56 -8.55
CA GLN A 27 19.49 15.60 -8.01
C GLN A 27 18.79 16.96 -7.89
N TRP A 28 17.91 17.31 -8.84
CA TRP A 28 17.16 18.56 -8.82
C TRP A 28 16.04 18.60 -7.77
N TYR A 29 15.67 17.46 -7.18
CA TYR A 29 14.74 17.37 -6.06
C TYR A 29 15.41 17.29 -4.68
N ALA A 30 16.74 17.22 -4.62
CA ALA A 30 17.48 16.97 -3.38
C ALA A 30 17.18 17.98 -2.25
N SER A 31 16.87 19.24 -2.58
CA SER A 31 16.56 20.29 -1.59
C SER A 31 15.07 20.42 -1.24
N HIS A 32 14.18 19.69 -1.92
CA HIS A 32 12.74 19.77 -1.63
C HIS A 32 12.44 19.15 -0.25
N PHE A 33 11.36 19.59 0.39
CA PHE A 33 10.87 19.02 1.65
C PHE A 33 11.92 19.02 2.80
N ALA A 34 12.90 19.93 2.78
CA ALA A 34 14.01 19.92 3.72
C ALA A 34 13.59 20.09 5.20
N ALA A 35 12.47 20.79 5.43
CA ALA A 35 11.91 21.02 6.75
C ALA A 35 10.89 19.94 7.17
N ASP A 36 10.52 19.03 6.28
CA ASP A 36 9.49 18.02 6.56
C ASP A 36 10.06 16.83 7.32
N GLY A 37 9.20 16.20 8.11
CA GLY A 37 9.43 14.93 8.80
C GLY A 37 8.25 13.99 8.59
N ALA A 38 8.42 12.73 8.95
CA ALA A 38 7.34 11.76 8.83
C ALA A 38 6.11 12.21 9.64
N PRO A 39 4.88 12.01 9.13
CA PRO A 39 3.66 12.44 9.80
C PRO A 39 3.61 11.96 11.25
N ARG A 40 3.41 12.89 12.18
CA ARG A 40 3.30 12.60 13.62
C ARG A 40 1.85 12.32 13.99
N THR A 41 1.27 11.28 13.41
CA THR A 41 -0.11 10.84 13.69
C THR A 41 -0.27 10.40 15.15
N ALA A 42 -1.51 10.19 15.61
CA ALA A 42 -1.78 9.71 16.97
C ALA A 42 -1.08 8.37 17.29
N THR A 43 -0.83 7.56 16.26
CA THR A 43 -0.16 6.26 16.35
C THR A 43 1.37 6.35 16.26
N TYR A 44 1.94 7.52 15.92
CA TYR A 44 3.39 7.69 15.78
C TYR A 44 4.13 7.51 17.12
N ASN A 45 5.10 6.58 17.16
CA ASN A 45 5.91 6.24 18.34
C ASN A 45 5.08 5.86 19.60
N LYS A 46 3.79 5.53 19.41
CA LYS A 46 2.84 5.19 20.48
C LYS A 46 3.08 3.77 20.96
N HIS A 47 3.06 3.57 22.29
CA HIS A 47 3.03 2.23 22.87
C HIS A 47 1.63 1.66 22.78
N VAL A 48 1.52 0.38 22.46
CA VAL A 48 0.25 -0.34 22.36
C VAL A 48 0.42 -1.70 23.02
N GLU A 49 -0.26 -1.94 24.14
CA GLU A 49 -0.13 -3.19 24.92
C GLU A 49 -1.08 -4.29 24.44
N ASP A 50 -2.13 -3.88 23.73
CA ASP A 50 -3.20 -4.72 23.18
C ASP A 50 -2.90 -5.25 21.76
N HIS A 51 -1.75 -4.89 21.18
CA HIS A 51 -1.27 -5.41 19.91
C HIS A 51 -0.38 -6.63 20.11
N HIS A 52 -0.22 -7.42 19.05
CA HIS A 52 0.61 -8.61 19.03
C HIS A 52 2.03 -8.29 19.49
N ALA A 53 2.67 -9.26 20.14
CA ALA A 53 3.99 -9.14 20.76
C ALA A 53 5.09 -8.58 19.83
N PHE A 54 4.96 -8.70 18.50
CA PHE A 54 5.93 -8.11 17.57
C PHE A 54 5.81 -6.58 17.46
N VAL A 55 4.63 -6.01 17.74
CA VAL A 55 4.41 -4.55 17.82
C VAL A 55 4.62 -4.08 19.24
N SER A 56 3.92 -4.69 20.20
CA SER A 56 3.83 -4.20 21.57
C SER A 56 5.17 -4.21 22.30
N ASN A 57 6.08 -5.14 21.97
CA ASN A 57 7.42 -5.19 22.58
C ASN A 57 8.42 -4.17 21.99
N ASN A 58 8.05 -3.38 20.97
CA ASN A 58 8.99 -2.44 20.37
C ASN A 58 9.37 -1.32 21.37
N PRO A 59 10.68 -1.03 21.51
CA PRO A 59 11.13 0.06 22.37
C PRO A 59 10.70 1.41 21.78
N ILE A 60 10.62 2.44 22.64
CA ILE A 60 10.43 3.81 22.16
C ILE A 60 11.51 4.17 21.14
N MET A 61 11.10 4.75 20.00
CA MET A 61 12.05 5.28 19.01
C MET A 61 12.79 6.46 19.63
N ASN A 62 14.12 6.36 19.70
CA ASN A 62 14.97 7.44 20.17
C ASN A 62 15.17 8.50 19.06
N ASN A 63 15.80 9.62 19.39
CA ASN A 63 16.02 10.72 18.45
C ASN A 63 16.75 10.32 17.16
N ALA A 64 17.65 9.33 17.23
CA ALA A 64 18.36 8.85 16.05
C ALA A 64 17.42 8.08 15.10
N THR A 65 16.60 7.18 15.64
CA THR A 65 15.57 6.46 14.87
C THR A 65 14.56 7.44 14.27
N VAL A 66 14.06 8.38 15.06
CA VAL A 66 13.13 9.43 14.60
C VAL A 66 13.74 10.23 13.45
N SER A 67 15.00 10.64 13.57
CA SER A 67 15.72 11.39 12.52
C SER A 67 15.89 10.57 11.25
N ALA A 68 16.14 9.26 11.36
CA ALA A 68 16.25 8.35 10.22
C ALA A 68 14.90 8.16 9.50
N VAL A 69 13.81 8.02 10.26
CA VAL A 69 12.45 7.94 9.72
C VAL A 69 12.07 9.24 8.99
N ASP A 70 12.42 10.40 9.54
CA ASP A 70 12.20 11.69 8.86
C ASP A 70 13.02 11.83 7.59
N GLN A 71 14.27 11.34 7.60
CA GLN A 71 15.10 11.33 6.40
C GLN A 71 14.50 10.42 5.32
N LEU A 72 14.07 9.21 5.69
CA LEU A 72 13.41 8.31 4.76
C LEU A 72 12.11 8.92 4.20
N TRP A 73 11.31 9.58 5.03
CA TRP A 73 10.12 10.30 4.57
C TRP A 73 10.45 11.34 3.51
N ARG A 74 11.44 12.21 3.76
CA ARG A 74 11.88 13.22 2.79
C ARG A 74 12.37 12.58 1.49
N ASP A 75 13.17 11.53 1.59
CA ASP A 75 13.73 10.82 0.44
C ASP A 75 12.64 10.13 -0.41
N ARG A 76 11.61 9.57 0.26
CA ARG A 76 10.41 9.05 -0.41
C ARG A 76 9.61 10.15 -1.10
N LEU A 77 9.34 11.27 -0.44
CA LEU A 77 8.62 12.40 -1.07
C LEU A 77 9.38 12.96 -2.27
N ARG A 78 10.69 13.12 -2.17
CA ARG A 78 11.53 13.66 -3.26
C ARG A 78 11.63 12.69 -4.44
N SER A 79 11.72 11.39 -4.20
CA SER A 79 11.70 10.39 -5.29
C SER A 79 10.31 10.29 -5.92
N LEU A 80 9.24 10.53 -5.15
CA LEU A 80 7.88 10.60 -5.67
C LEU A 80 7.68 11.80 -6.62
N LEU A 81 8.41 12.91 -6.47
CA LEU A 81 8.36 14.01 -7.46
C LEU A 81 8.77 13.57 -8.87
N SER A 82 9.69 12.61 -9.00
CA SER A 82 10.02 12.03 -10.31
C SER A 82 8.91 11.12 -10.86
N VAL A 83 8.09 10.53 -9.98
CA VAL A 83 6.87 9.81 -10.39
C VAL A 83 5.80 10.80 -10.82
N ASP A 84 5.68 11.93 -10.13
CA ASP A 84 4.76 13.02 -10.50
C ASP A 84 5.11 13.60 -11.88
N ASP A 85 6.40 13.85 -12.16
CA ASP A 85 6.88 14.24 -13.50
C ASP A 85 6.46 13.23 -14.59
N LEU A 86 6.60 11.93 -14.30
CA LEU A 86 6.21 10.86 -15.20
C LEU A 86 4.70 10.86 -15.46
N VAL A 87 3.89 11.00 -14.42
CA VAL A 87 2.43 11.11 -14.54
C VAL A 87 2.05 12.34 -15.36
N SER A 88 2.66 13.49 -15.09
CA SER A 88 2.45 14.72 -15.86
C SER A 88 2.82 14.54 -17.33
N ALA A 89 3.92 13.84 -17.64
CA ALA A 89 4.33 13.58 -19.01
C ALA A 89 3.35 12.66 -19.75
N ILE A 90 2.86 11.60 -19.09
CA ILE A 90 1.84 10.71 -19.65
C ILE A 90 0.55 11.49 -19.96
N VAL A 91 0.08 12.30 -19.01
CA VAL A 91 -1.13 13.13 -19.20
C VAL A 91 -0.93 14.12 -20.34
N ALA A 92 0.22 14.78 -20.43
CA ALA A 92 0.53 15.70 -21.51
C ALA A 92 0.55 15.01 -22.89
N VAL A 93 1.04 13.77 -22.96
CA VAL A 93 0.96 12.96 -24.19
C VAL A 93 -0.51 12.69 -24.54
N LEU A 94 -1.32 12.21 -23.60
CA LEU A 94 -2.74 11.95 -23.87
C LEU A 94 -3.47 13.21 -24.35
N ASP A 95 -3.25 14.35 -23.70
CA ASP A 95 -3.88 15.62 -24.07
C ASP A 95 -3.44 16.12 -25.46
N ALA A 96 -2.24 15.75 -25.92
CA ALA A 96 -1.78 16.03 -27.28
C ALA A 96 -2.44 15.14 -28.35
N TYR A 97 -3.09 14.04 -27.96
CA TYR A 97 -3.81 13.11 -28.84
C TYR A 97 -5.28 12.94 -28.39
N PRO A 98 -6.16 13.92 -28.63
CA PRO A 98 -7.54 13.90 -28.12
C PRO A 98 -8.32 12.63 -28.49
N SER A 99 -8.18 12.12 -29.72
CA SER A 99 -8.87 10.90 -30.15
C SER A 99 -8.44 9.65 -29.37
N VAL A 100 -7.22 9.63 -28.85
CA VAL A 100 -6.72 8.56 -27.96
C VAL A 100 -7.20 8.82 -26.54
N ASN A 101 -7.08 10.05 -26.05
CA ASN A 101 -7.48 10.46 -24.70
C ASN A 101 -8.96 10.17 -24.41
N ASP A 102 -9.83 10.51 -25.37
CA ASP A 102 -11.29 10.32 -25.27
C ASP A 102 -11.71 8.85 -25.22
N ASN A 103 -10.76 7.92 -25.45
CA ASN A 103 -10.97 6.48 -25.38
C ASN A 103 -9.98 5.77 -24.44
N THR A 104 -9.27 6.52 -23.59
CA THR A 104 -8.27 5.96 -22.66
C THR A 104 -8.76 6.03 -21.22
N TYR A 105 -8.71 4.89 -20.53
CA TYR A 105 -8.82 4.84 -19.07
C TYR A 105 -7.42 4.90 -18.46
N VAL A 106 -7.21 5.82 -17.53
CA VAL A 106 -5.99 5.96 -16.73
C VAL A 106 -6.31 5.49 -15.31
N VAL A 107 -5.56 4.51 -14.84
CA VAL A 107 -5.66 3.97 -13.48
C VAL A 107 -4.32 4.18 -12.78
N TYR A 108 -4.33 4.88 -11.64
CA TYR A 108 -3.16 5.08 -10.79
C TYR A 108 -3.40 4.43 -9.44
N THR A 109 -2.49 3.57 -9.01
CA THR A 109 -2.58 2.87 -7.73
C THR A 109 -1.19 2.59 -7.14
N SER A 110 -1.15 2.02 -5.94
CA SER A 110 0.04 1.44 -5.31
C SER A 110 -0.18 -0.05 -5.06
N ASP A 111 0.89 -0.83 -5.03
CA ASP A 111 0.84 -2.26 -4.68
C ASP A 111 0.58 -2.46 -3.18
N HIS A 112 1.13 -1.59 -2.34
CA HIS A 112 0.90 -1.55 -0.90
C HIS A 112 1.14 -0.13 -0.32
N GLY A 113 0.78 0.05 0.94
CA GLY A 113 1.09 1.23 1.75
C GLY A 113 2.50 1.19 2.36
N TYR A 114 2.79 2.08 3.31
CA TYR A 114 4.06 2.11 4.00
C TYR A 114 3.97 2.88 5.32
N HIS A 115 4.21 2.22 6.45
CA HIS A 115 4.30 2.91 7.74
C HIS A 115 5.67 3.55 7.92
N LEU A 116 5.69 4.64 8.70
CA LEU A 116 6.86 5.44 9.08
C LEU A 116 6.72 5.90 10.53
N GLY A 117 6.94 4.97 11.48
CA GLY A 117 6.99 5.27 12.91
C GLY A 117 5.74 4.89 13.70
N GLN A 118 4.66 4.46 13.04
CA GLN A 118 3.45 4.00 13.71
C GLN A 118 3.75 2.84 14.67
N TYR A 119 3.18 2.89 15.86
CA TYR A 119 3.31 1.87 16.91
C TYR A 119 4.75 1.51 17.28
N ARG A 120 5.65 2.51 17.23
CA ARG A 120 7.10 2.36 17.43
C ARG A 120 7.81 1.51 16.38
N VAL A 121 7.15 1.23 15.25
CA VAL A 121 7.75 0.55 14.11
C VAL A 121 8.28 1.60 13.12
N PRO A 122 9.60 1.72 12.91
CA PRO A 122 10.15 2.84 12.15
C PRO A 122 9.75 2.87 10.69
N CYS A 123 9.75 1.72 10.03
CA CYS A 123 9.29 1.59 8.65
C CYS A 123 9.13 0.13 8.23
N HIS A 124 8.18 -0.16 7.34
CA HIS A 124 8.04 -1.35 6.50
C HIS A 124 6.67 -1.31 5.79
N LYS A 125 6.17 -2.48 5.38
CA LYS A 125 4.93 -2.68 4.61
C LYS A 125 4.29 -4.06 4.86
N THR A 126 4.45 -4.60 6.06
CA THR A 126 4.08 -6.00 6.38
C THR A 126 3.21 -6.09 7.63
N LEU A 127 2.68 -4.96 8.07
CA LEU A 127 1.73 -4.88 9.16
C LEU A 127 0.31 -4.93 8.60
N PRO A 128 -0.66 -5.40 9.40
CA PRO A 128 -2.05 -5.49 8.96
C PRO A 128 -2.79 -4.15 9.08
N TYR A 129 -2.09 -3.03 9.32
CA TYR A 129 -2.70 -1.73 9.61
C TYR A 129 -2.96 -0.92 8.34
N GLU A 130 -3.91 0.03 8.38
CA GLU A 130 -4.31 0.86 7.24
C GLU A 130 -3.12 1.53 6.53
N THR A 131 -2.07 1.90 7.27
CA THR A 131 -0.84 2.46 6.70
C THR A 131 -0.16 1.57 5.68
N ASP A 132 -0.32 0.25 5.79
CA ASP A 132 0.35 -0.76 4.97
C ASP A 132 -0.58 -1.35 3.91
N ILE A 133 -1.89 -1.41 4.18
CA ILE A 133 -2.86 -2.11 3.33
C ILE A 133 -3.72 -1.16 2.49
N ARG A 134 -3.94 0.10 2.94
CA ARG A 134 -4.76 1.06 2.20
C ARG A 134 -3.88 1.86 1.24
N VAL A 135 -4.24 1.79 -0.03
CA VAL A 135 -3.50 2.41 -1.13
C VAL A 135 -4.37 3.44 -1.87
N PRO A 136 -3.76 4.46 -2.51
CA PRO A 136 -4.49 5.32 -3.42
C PRO A 136 -5.03 4.52 -4.61
N LEU A 137 -6.22 4.85 -5.08
CA LEU A 137 -6.76 4.39 -6.36
C LEU A 137 -7.44 5.58 -7.04
N TYR A 138 -6.86 6.05 -8.14
CA TYR A 138 -7.43 7.12 -8.96
C TYR A 138 -7.77 6.58 -10.34
N LEU A 139 -8.93 7.00 -10.85
CA LEU A 139 -9.49 6.57 -12.12
C LEU A 139 -9.88 7.81 -12.93
N ARG A 140 -9.44 7.87 -14.19
CA ARG A 140 -9.87 8.85 -15.19
C ARG A 140 -10.22 8.10 -16.46
N GLY A 141 -11.28 8.49 -17.15
CA GLY A 141 -11.60 7.92 -18.45
C GLY A 141 -13.03 8.20 -18.90
N PRO A 142 -13.44 7.64 -20.04
CA PRO A 142 -14.80 7.76 -20.55
C PRO A 142 -15.85 7.34 -19.52
N ARG A 143 -16.96 8.07 -19.43
CA ARG A 143 -18.11 7.79 -18.52
C ARG A 143 -17.79 7.80 -17.02
N ILE A 144 -16.60 8.24 -16.61
CA ILE A 144 -16.27 8.46 -15.21
C ILE A 144 -16.55 9.94 -14.89
N LYS A 145 -17.49 10.19 -13.97
CA LYS A 145 -17.79 11.54 -13.50
C LYS A 145 -16.54 12.17 -12.89
N ALA A 146 -16.11 13.32 -13.40
CA ALA A 146 -14.96 14.03 -12.86
C ALA A 146 -15.20 14.47 -11.40
N ALA A 147 -14.13 14.44 -10.60
CA ALA A 147 -14.13 14.84 -9.19
C ALA A 147 -15.19 14.13 -8.33
N SER A 148 -15.58 12.90 -8.69
CA SER A 148 -16.37 12.03 -7.82
C SER A 148 -15.45 11.24 -6.87
N VAL A 149 -16.01 10.83 -5.73
CA VAL A 149 -15.35 9.95 -4.75
C VAL A 149 -16.30 8.80 -4.48
N SER A 150 -15.75 7.59 -4.34
CA SER A 150 -16.50 6.39 -3.94
C SER A 150 -15.89 5.86 -2.65
N ASN A 151 -16.74 5.53 -1.68
CA ASN A 151 -16.36 4.82 -0.45
C ASN A 151 -16.44 3.29 -0.61
N ALA A 152 -16.74 2.79 -1.82
CA ALA A 152 -16.86 1.35 -2.05
C ALA A 152 -15.56 0.62 -1.68
N LEU A 153 -15.71 -0.51 -0.99
CA LEU A 153 -14.58 -1.32 -0.56
C LEU A 153 -14.00 -2.11 -1.75
N VAL A 154 -12.85 -1.66 -2.23
CA VAL A 154 -12.15 -2.21 -3.42
C VAL A 154 -10.77 -2.75 -3.06
N SER A 155 -10.27 -3.68 -3.87
CA SER A 155 -8.95 -4.31 -3.67
C SER A 155 -8.24 -4.54 -5.01
N ASN A 156 -6.93 -4.78 -4.97
CA ASN A 156 -6.09 -5.01 -6.15
C ASN A 156 -6.58 -6.21 -7.00
N ILE A 157 -7.29 -7.18 -6.40
CA ILE A 157 -7.91 -8.30 -7.11
C ILE A 157 -9.01 -7.87 -8.10
N ASP A 158 -9.57 -6.66 -7.94
CA ASP A 158 -10.64 -6.10 -8.78
C ASP A 158 -10.13 -5.50 -10.09
N ILE A 159 -8.82 -5.23 -10.17
CA ILE A 159 -8.20 -4.55 -11.32
C ILE A 159 -8.38 -5.38 -12.59
N LEU A 160 -8.11 -6.69 -12.53
CA LEU A 160 -8.19 -7.56 -13.71
C LEU A 160 -9.64 -7.73 -14.22
N PRO A 161 -10.64 -8.12 -13.40
CA PRO A 161 -12.04 -8.16 -13.84
C PRO A 161 -12.53 -6.83 -14.40
N THR A 162 -12.05 -5.71 -13.83
CA THR A 162 -12.34 -4.38 -14.38
C THR A 162 -11.74 -4.17 -15.75
N PHE A 163 -10.45 -4.46 -15.95
CA PHE A 163 -9.82 -4.25 -17.25
C PHE A 163 -10.47 -5.12 -18.34
N LEU A 164 -10.87 -6.34 -18.01
CA LEU A 164 -11.64 -7.20 -18.92
C LEU A 164 -13.00 -6.57 -19.27
N SER A 165 -13.74 -6.08 -18.27
CA SER A 165 -15.02 -5.39 -18.47
C SER A 165 -14.86 -4.13 -19.33
N LEU A 166 -13.87 -3.28 -19.06
CA LEU A 166 -13.59 -2.06 -19.83
C LEU A 166 -13.18 -2.37 -21.28
N ALA A 167 -12.50 -3.49 -21.51
CA ALA A 167 -12.12 -3.96 -22.84
C ALA A 167 -13.26 -4.66 -23.59
N GLY A 168 -14.42 -4.87 -22.96
CA GLY A 168 -15.54 -5.63 -23.55
C GLY A 168 -15.21 -7.11 -23.76
N ILE A 169 -14.26 -7.64 -22.99
CA ILE A 169 -13.86 -9.06 -23.03
C ILE A 169 -14.76 -9.83 -22.07
N GLU A 170 -15.49 -10.83 -22.59
CA GLU A 170 -16.27 -11.74 -21.75
C GLU A 170 -15.34 -12.59 -20.89
N TYR A 171 -15.70 -12.75 -19.62
CA TYR A 171 -14.98 -13.58 -18.67
C TYR A 171 -15.96 -14.25 -17.70
N ASP A 172 -15.58 -15.42 -17.20
CA ASP A 172 -16.34 -16.07 -16.13
C ASP A 172 -16.00 -15.41 -14.78
N ALA A 173 -16.97 -14.69 -14.23
CA ALA A 173 -16.82 -14.01 -12.95
C ALA A 173 -16.49 -14.97 -11.79
N GLN A 174 -16.81 -16.26 -11.90
CA GLN A 174 -16.47 -17.26 -10.87
C GLN A 174 -14.99 -17.67 -10.88
N THR A 175 -14.25 -17.33 -11.94
CA THR A 175 -12.81 -17.63 -12.04
C THR A 175 -11.95 -16.67 -11.21
N TYR A 176 -12.47 -15.49 -10.85
CA TYR A 176 -11.71 -14.44 -10.17
C TYR A 176 -12.31 -14.14 -8.79
N ASP A 177 -11.45 -13.94 -7.79
CA ASP A 177 -11.89 -13.50 -6.46
C ASP A 177 -12.39 -12.04 -6.46
N GLY A 178 -11.87 -11.24 -7.39
CA GLY A 178 -12.25 -9.84 -7.58
C GLY A 178 -13.54 -9.66 -8.36
N ARG A 179 -14.08 -8.43 -8.32
CA ARG A 179 -15.28 -8.02 -9.04
C ARG A 179 -14.98 -6.74 -9.81
N THR A 180 -15.63 -6.55 -10.96
CA THR A 180 -15.44 -5.32 -11.71
C THR A 180 -16.11 -4.14 -11.00
N TRP A 181 -15.43 -3.00 -10.92
CA TRP A 181 -16.02 -1.77 -10.40
C TRP A 181 -16.74 -0.92 -11.48
N THR A 182 -16.81 -1.38 -12.73
CA THR A 182 -17.46 -0.63 -13.83
C THR A 182 -18.93 -0.34 -13.55
N ASP A 183 -19.62 -1.27 -12.87
CA ASP A 183 -21.04 -1.16 -12.55
C ASP A 183 -21.37 0.09 -11.73
N PHE A 184 -20.54 0.47 -10.74
CA PHE A 184 -20.78 1.70 -9.97
C PHE A 184 -20.02 2.92 -10.49
N LEU A 185 -18.99 2.75 -11.34
CA LEU A 185 -18.38 3.88 -12.05
C LEU A 185 -19.39 4.54 -13.00
N TRP A 186 -20.15 3.73 -13.75
CA TRP A 186 -21.13 4.22 -14.74
C TRP A 186 -22.46 4.69 -14.14
N GLN A 187 -22.84 4.21 -12.94
CA GLN A 187 -24.04 4.67 -12.23
C GLN A 187 -23.97 6.15 -11.79
N SER A 188 -22.77 6.76 -11.78
CA SER A 188 -22.59 8.18 -11.47
C SER A 188 -23.12 9.14 -12.56
N GLU A 189 -23.46 8.64 -13.76
CA GLU A 189 -24.16 9.39 -14.80
C GLU A 189 -25.68 9.43 -14.52
N GLY A 190 -26.09 10.24 -13.55
CA GLY A 190 -27.51 10.59 -13.35
C GLY A 190 -28.07 10.35 -11.95
N ASN A 191 -27.34 9.66 -11.07
CA ASN A 191 -27.69 9.59 -9.66
C ASN A 191 -26.87 10.62 -8.86
N THR A 192 -27.56 11.55 -8.18
CA THR A 192 -26.94 12.55 -7.29
C THR A 192 -26.83 12.08 -5.85
N ASP A 193 -27.23 10.84 -5.58
CA ASP A 193 -26.98 10.22 -4.28
C ASP A 193 -25.52 9.77 -4.22
N ASP A 194 -24.72 10.46 -3.41
CA ASP A 194 -23.37 10.03 -3.04
C ASP A 194 -23.42 8.72 -2.20
N ASN A 195 -24.62 8.34 -1.76
CA ASN A 195 -24.94 6.99 -1.31
C ASN A 195 -25.17 6.11 -2.53
N LEU A 196 -24.10 5.41 -2.91
CA LEU A 196 -24.24 4.14 -3.55
C LEU A 196 -25.28 3.31 -2.77
N ASP A 197 -26.42 2.97 -3.38
CA ASP A 197 -27.31 1.92 -2.88
C ASP A 197 -26.62 0.56 -3.14
N THR A 198 -25.46 0.39 -2.52
CA THR A 198 -24.55 -0.74 -2.65
C THR A 198 -24.78 -1.82 -1.60
N ASP A 199 -25.66 -1.57 -0.64
CA ASP A 199 -25.86 -2.43 0.53
C ASP A 199 -26.35 -3.84 0.17
N GLU A 200 -26.92 -4.06 -1.01
CA GLU A 200 -27.31 -5.40 -1.46
C GLU A 200 -26.39 -6.03 -2.52
N GLN A 201 -25.48 -5.30 -3.19
CA GLN A 201 -24.76 -5.83 -4.37
C GLN A 201 -23.22 -5.73 -4.35
N TRP A 202 -22.64 -4.73 -3.69
CA TRP A 202 -21.18 -4.64 -3.57
C TRP A 202 -20.68 -5.31 -2.29
N ARG A 203 -19.38 -5.60 -2.22
CA ARG A 203 -18.83 -6.15 -0.99
C ARG A 203 -18.75 -5.05 0.06
N ASP A 204 -19.10 -5.41 1.28
CA ASP A 204 -18.83 -4.63 2.48
C ASP A 204 -17.63 -5.19 3.27
N THR A 205 -17.06 -6.30 2.80
CA THR A 205 -16.02 -7.05 3.51
C THR A 205 -14.88 -7.44 2.58
N LEU A 206 -13.63 -7.27 3.03
CA LEU A 206 -12.42 -7.75 2.38
C LEU A 206 -11.63 -8.66 3.31
N LEU A 207 -11.11 -9.75 2.73
CA LEU A 207 -10.08 -10.57 3.35
C LEU A 207 -8.71 -10.14 2.81
N ILE A 208 -7.79 -9.80 3.71
CA ILE A 208 -6.41 -9.42 3.40
C ILE A 208 -5.52 -10.41 4.12
N GLN A 209 -4.47 -10.88 3.47
CA GLN A 209 -3.59 -11.91 4.01
C GLN A 209 -2.14 -11.54 3.76
N TYR A 210 -1.30 -11.83 4.72
CA TYR A 210 0.15 -11.74 4.58
C TYR A 210 0.77 -12.98 5.20
N GLN A 211 1.62 -13.61 4.41
CA GLN A 211 2.43 -14.73 4.84
C GLN A 211 3.89 -14.33 4.68
N SER A 212 4.59 -14.18 5.79
CA SER A 212 6.04 -13.98 5.81
C SER A 212 6.71 -15.19 5.17
N GLN A 213 7.71 -14.95 4.33
CA GLN A 213 8.63 -15.98 3.90
C GLN A 213 9.98 -15.74 4.58
N GLU A 214 10.51 -16.79 5.21
CA GLU A 214 11.85 -16.85 5.78
C GLU A 214 12.83 -16.72 4.62
N THR A 215 13.25 -15.48 4.38
CA THR A 215 14.34 -15.17 3.47
C THR A 215 15.62 -15.07 4.29
N ASP A 216 16.68 -15.72 3.83
CA ASP A 216 18.03 -15.61 4.43
C ASP A 216 18.62 -14.18 4.36
N ASP A 217 17.92 -13.23 3.73
CA ASP A 217 18.41 -11.89 3.42
C ASP A 217 17.37 -10.79 3.77
N VAL A 218 17.31 -10.41 5.06
CA VAL A 218 16.53 -9.26 5.55
C VAL A 218 17.20 -7.93 5.23
N SER A 219 17.48 -7.70 3.95
CA SER A 219 18.07 -6.45 3.44
C SER A 219 17.04 -5.33 3.22
N HIS A 220 15.75 -5.61 3.36
CA HIS A 220 14.69 -4.67 3.04
C HIS A 220 14.43 -3.71 4.22
N CYS A 221 14.73 -2.42 4.00
CA CYS A 221 14.52 -1.31 4.94
C CYS A 221 15.23 -1.45 6.30
N SER A 222 16.56 -1.57 6.29
CA SER A 222 17.40 -1.62 7.49
C SER A 222 17.55 -0.25 8.19
N ILE A 223 16.47 0.28 8.77
CA ILE A 223 16.53 1.44 9.69
C ILE A 223 17.17 1.07 11.05
N TRP A 224 17.27 -0.23 11.36
CA TRP A 224 17.69 -0.75 12.67
C TRP A 224 19.13 -1.30 12.76
N TYR A 225 20.13 -0.63 12.20
CA TYR A 225 21.52 -0.90 12.62
C TYR A 225 22.30 0.37 12.99
N PRO A 226 22.73 0.53 14.25
CA PRO A 226 23.84 1.40 14.57
C PRO A 226 25.13 0.71 14.12
N SER A 227 25.99 1.42 13.37
CA SER A 227 27.32 0.91 13.11
C SER A 227 28.10 0.81 14.43
N ILE A 228 28.89 -0.25 14.58
CA ILE A 228 29.67 -0.56 15.79
C ILE A 228 30.67 0.57 16.15
N ASN A 229 30.85 1.59 15.31
CA ASN A 229 31.72 2.75 15.58
C ASN A 229 31.18 4.14 15.12
N GLY A 230 29.87 4.30 14.94
CA GLY A 230 29.20 5.60 15.11
C GLY A 230 29.51 6.77 14.15
N SER A 231 30.06 6.57 12.96
CA SER A 231 30.14 7.64 11.94
C SER A 231 29.67 7.13 10.58
N VAL A 232 28.81 7.91 9.90
CA VAL A 232 28.24 7.60 8.59
C VAL A 232 28.71 8.65 7.58
N VAL A 233 29.32 8.20 6.48
CA VAL A 233 29.71 9.04 5.34
C VAL A 233 28.88 8.63 4.12
N PRO A 234 28.33 9.57 3.32
CA PRO A 234 27.60 9.22 2.11
C PRO A 234 28.43 8.31 1.18
N GLY A 235 27.89 7.14 0.81
CA GLY A 235 28.58 6.15 -0.04
C GLY A 235 29.23 4.97 0.69
N GLN A 236 29.12 4.87 2.03
CA GLN A 236 29.66 3.75 2.78
C GLN A 236 28.78 2.48 2.67
N LYS A 237 29.39 1.33 2.33
CA LYS A 237 28.71 0.02 2.34
C LYS A 237 28.51 -0.47 3.78
N VAL A 238 27.26 -0.67 4.18
CA VAL A 238 26.88 -1.34 5.44
C VAL A 238 26.95 -2.86 5.23
N ARG A 239 27.49 -3.61 6.19
CA ARG A 239 27.42 -5.09 6.20
C ARG A 239 26.59 -5.56 7.40
N PRO A 240 25.83 -6.66 7.29
CA PRO A 240 25.15 -7.28 8.42
C PRO A 240 26.17 -7.69 9.50
N LYS A 241 25.83 -7.49 10.77
CA LYS A 241 26.71 -7.92 11.86
C LYS A 241 26.62 -9.43 12.02
N ALA A 242 27.72 -10.09 11.75
CA ALA A 242 27.94 -11.48 12.06
C ALA A 242 28.17 -11.63 13.59
N ASP A 243 27.52 -12.62 14.20
CA ASP A 243 27.95 -13.38 15.40
C ASP A 243 28.04 -12.62 16.76
N ASP A 244 26.97 -12.67 17.57
CA ASP A 244 26.97 -12.40 19.03
C ASP A 244 25.68 -12.99 19.65
N GLU A 245 25.81 -13.83 20.68
CA GLU A 245 24.76 -14.59 21.39
C GLU A 245 23.71 -13.74 22.15
N ARG A 246 23.38 -12.54 21.67
CA ARG A 246 22.29 -11.70 22.17
C ARG A 246 21.31 -11.38 21.06
N HIS A 247 20.39 -12.33 20.86
CA HIS A 247 19.22 -12.27 19.99
C HIS A 247 18.37 -11.03 20.26
N ILE A 248 18.68 -9.94 19.57
CA ILE A 248 17.82 -8.79 19.49
C ILE A 248 17.38 -8.64 18.03
N LYS A 249 16.33 -9.41 17.68
CA LYS A 249 15.64 -9.41 16.38
C LYS A 249 14.58 -8.31 16.36
N TRP A 250 14.96 -7.03 16.27
CA TRP A 250 13.97 -5.95 16.14
C TRP A 250 13.66 -5.66 14.65
N MET A 251 12.79 -6.52 14.10
CA MET A 251 12.02 -6.59 12.81
C MET A 251 12.76 -6.30 11.48
N VAL A 252 12.48 -6.98 10.34
CA VAL A 252 11.19 -7.42 9.77
C VAL A 252 11.42 -8.63 8.83
N ASP A 253 10.49 -9.60 8.77
CA ASP A 253 10.46 -10.80 7.90
C ASP A 253 11.27 -12.05 8.32
N SER A 254 12.30 -11.94 9.17
CA SER A 254 13.13 -13.13 9.52
C SER A 254 12.52 -14.08 10.54
N ASN A 255 11.28 -13.85 10.98
CA ASN A 255 10.61 -14.71 11.94
C ASN A 255 9.20 -14.98 11.43
N SER A 256 8.96 -16.24 11.10
CA SER A 256 7.81 -17.08 11.41
C SER A 256 6.48 -16.58 11.99
N GLN A 257 6.48 -15.44 12.69
CA GLN A 257 5.46 -14.98 13.62
C GLN A 257 4.72 -13.74 13.10
N ASN A 258 5.04 -13.26 11.89
CA ASN A 258 4.34 -12.13 11.27
C ASN A 258 3.31 -12.59 10.21
N ASN A 259 2.81 -13.81 10.30
CA ASN A 259 1.74 -14.29 9.41
C ASN A 259 0.39 -13.81 9.95
N TRP A 260 -0.41 -13.17 9.10
CA TRP A 260 -1.71 -12.64 9.51
C TRP A 260 -2.76 -12.69 8.41
N ARG A 261 -4.02 -12.70 8.84
CA ARG A 261 -5.17 -12.34 8.00
C ARG A 261 -6.01 -11.29 8.68
N ALA A 262 -6.55 -10.37 7.90
CA ALA A 262 -7.42 -9.31 8.36
C ALA A 262 -8.74 -9.36 7.61
N LEU A 263 -9.84 -9.29 8.35
CA LEU A 263 -11.18 -9.04 7.83
C LEU A 263 -11.48 -7.56 8.00
N ARG A 264 -11.52 -6.83 6.88
CA ARG A 264 -11.89 -5.41 6.83
C ARG A 264 -13.36 -5.29 6.52
N LYS A 265 -14.15 -4.65 7.38
CA LYS A 265 -15.58 -4.40 7.19
C LYS A 265 -15.85 -2.91 7.07
N LEU A 266 -16.44 -2.51 5.94
CA LEU A 266 -16.94 -1.17 5.69
C LEU A 266 -18.39 -1.26 5.24
N ASN A 267 -19.31 -0.78 6.08
CA ASN A 267 -20.71 -0.60 5.73
C ASN A 267 -21.16 0.77 6.27
N ASP A 268 -21.25 1.75 5.36
CA ASP A 268 -21.57 3.14 5.70
C ASP A 268 -22.97 3.26 6.32
N SER A 269 -23.96 2.53 5.79
CA SER A 269 -25.35 2.54 6.28
C SER A 269 -25.52 1.95 7.68
N ALA A 270 -24.66 0.98 8.04
CA ALA A 270 -24.61 0.39 9.36
C ALA A 270 -23.61 1.10 10.30
N HIS A 271 -22.92 2.15 9.83
CA HIS A 271 -21.82 2.82 10.52
C HIS A 271 -20.69 1.86 10.96
N GLU A 272 -20.49 0.79 10.20
CA GLU A 272 -19.45 -0.19 10.46
C GLU A 272 -18.18 0.19 9.71
N ASN A 273 -17.12 0.48 10.44
CA ASN A 273 -15.80 0.70 9.88
C ASN A 273 -14.77 0.09 10.82
N TRP A 274 -14.54 -1.21 10.67
CA TRP A 274 -13.69 -1.95 11.58
C TRP A 274 -12.81 -2.96 10.84
N MET A 275 -11.80 -3.44 11.55
CA MET A 275 -10.89 -4.47 11.08
C MET A 275 -10.64 -5.49 12.19
N TYR A 276 -10.80 -6.77 11.86
CA TYR A 276 -10.50 -7.89 12.76
C TYR A 276 -9.31 -8.67 12.21
N ILE A 277 -8.29 -8.87 13.01
CA ILE A 277 -7.00 -9.43 12.59
C ILE A 277 -6.73 -10.68 13.38
N GLU A 278 -6.21 -11.70 12.71
CA GLU A 278 -5.73 -12.93 13.30
C GLU A 278 -4.28 -13.16 12.94
N MET A 279 -3.44 -13.39 13.94
CA MET A 279 -2.04 -13.79 13.79
C MET A 279 -1.94 -15.31 13.92
N ILE A 280 -1.07 -15.95 13.14
CA ILE A 280 -0.95 -17.42 13.10
C ILE A 280 0.51 -17.92 13.26
N HIS A 281 0.64 -19.22 13.57
CA HIS A 281 1.94 -19.89 13.72
C HIS A 281 2.68 -20.15 12.39
N HIS A 282 3.95 -20.53 12.53
CA HIS A 282 4.99 -20.62 11.51
C HIS A 282 4.88 -21.72 10.46
N ASP A 283 4.22 -22.85 10.77
CA ASP A 283 4.58 -24.11 10.11
C ASP A 283 4.39 -24.04 8.58
N TRP A 284 5.50 -24.01 7.84
CA TRP A 284 5.56 -23.96 6.38
C TRP A 284 4.92 -25.15 5.70
N SER A 285 4.82 -26.27 6.42
CA SER A 285 4.15 -27.48 5.96
C SER A 285 2.64 -27.45 6.24
N ASN A 286 2.20 -26.52 7.10
CA ASN A 286 0.82 -26.39 7.54
C ASN A 286 0.51 -24.94 7.93
N ALA A 287 0.42 -24.06 6.91
CA ALA A 287 -0.17 -22.72 7.03
C ALA A 287 -1.69 -22.82 7.23
N SER A 288 -2.11 -23.61 8.21
CA SER A 288 -3.52 -23.80 8.53
C SER A 288 -4.00 -22.61 9.34
N PHE A 289 -4.88 -21.83 8.70
CA PHE A 289 -5.59 -20.68 9.28
C PHE A 289 -6.70 -21.09 10.27
N ALA A 290 -6.63 -22.29 10.84
CA ALA A 290 -7.67 -22.87 11.70
C ALA A 290 -7.47 -22.61 13.20
N ALA A 291 -6.30 -22.13 13.63
CA ALA A 291 -5.98 -21.90 15.04
C ALA A 291 -5.13 -20.60 15.21
N PRO A 292 -5.77 -19.42 15.26
CA PRO A 292 -5.05 -18.17 15.49
C PRO A 292 -4.42 -18.15 16.88
N ILE A 293 -3.23 -17.53 16.99
CA ILE A 293 -2.46 -17.41 18.24
C ILE A 293 -2.71 -16.10 18.97
N PHE A 294 -3.25 -15.12 18.23
CA PHE A 294 -3.59 -13.81 18.72
C PHE A 294 -4.63 -13.20 17.79
N TYR A 295 -5.45 -12.32 18.34
CA TYR A 295 -6.46 -11.60 17.59
C TYR A 295 -6.49 -10.14 18.03
N GLU A 296 -6.78 -9.26 17.08
CA GLU A 296 -6.93 -7.82 17.31
C GLU A 296 -8.23 -7.35 16.67
N PHE A 297 -8.90 -6.39 17.30
CA PHE A 297 -10.10 -5.76 16.76
C PHE A 297 -9.93 -4.24 16.81
N TYR A 298 -10.08 -3.60 15.65
CA TYR A 298 -9.91 -2.17 15.45
C TYR A 298 -11.23 -1.55 15.04
N ASP A 299 -11.66 -0.52 15.76
CA ASP A 299 -12.61 0.45 15.23
C ASP A 299 -11.83 1.54 14.50
N LEU A 300 -11.90 1.54 13.17
CA LEU A 300 -11.17 2.47 12.32
C LEU A 300 -11.76 3.89 12.35
N ASN A 301 -12.94 4.09 12.96
CA ASN A 301 -13.43 5.43 13.25
C ASN A 301 -12.76 6.02 14.51
N ALA A 302 -12.35 5.16 15.45
CA ALA A 302 -11.74 5.55 16.70
C ALA A 302 -10.21 5.64 16.62
N ASP A 303 -9.57 4.76 15.85
CA ASP A 303 -8.12 4.73 15.62
C ASP A 303 -7.82 4.52 14.11
N PRO A 304 -7.97 5.59 13.28
CA PRO A 304 -7.84 5.54 11.82
C PRO A 304 -6.40 5.41 11.29
#